data_AF-A0A917V2C5-F1
#
_entry.id   AF-A0A917V2C5-F1
#
_cell.length_a   1.000
_cell.length_b   1.000
_cell.length_c   1.000
_cell.angle_alpha   90.00
_cell.angle_beta   90.00
_cell.angle_gamma   90.00
#
_symmetry.space_group_name_H-M   'P 1'
#
loop_
_entity.id
_entity.type
_entity.pdbx_description
1 polymer ?
#
loop_
_entity_poly.entity_id
_entity_poly.type
_entity_poly.pdbx_seq_one_letter_code
_entity_poly.pdbx_strand_id
1 'polypeptide(L)'
;MSHDDPLTDVRDTTRTEAPENLAPHARVPVKIEEALGAAAMALIVAISFGNVVVRYLTNVSFAFTEEFSVFLLVFMTFVGASAAFATNEHIRITFFLELMGPRTRLLAEAATLLATTAMFALIVYYGAQVTWDEWYWEETSPGLGYPAWIYTVWLPLLSLAILGRVIGRAIAVFRGRVR
;
A
#
# COMPACT_ATOMS: atom_id res chain seq x y z
N MET A 1 -7.00 26.72 -62.94
CA MET A 1 -6.19 27.38 -61.90
C MET A 1 -6.41 26.58 -60.63
N SER A 2 -5.76 25.41 -60.57
CA SER A 2 -5.76 24.50 -59.43
C SER A 2 -4.77 25.05 -58.42
N HIS A 3 -5.29 25.57 -57.31
CA HIS A 3 -4.47 25.90 -56.16
C HIS A 3 -4.43 24.65 -55.30
N ASP A 4 -3.57 23.70 -55.68
CA ASP A 4 -3.16 22.60 -54.81
C ASP A 4 -2.30 23.22 -53.70
N ASP A 5 -2.92 23.43 -52.54
CA ASP A 5 -2.26 23.92 -51.33
C ASP A 5 -1.36 22.80 -50.77
N PRO A 6 -0.03 22.97 -50.74
CA PRO A 6 0.89 21.96 -50.21
C PRO A 6 0.77 21.78 -48.69
N LEU A 7 -0.03 22.61 -47.99
CA LEU A 7 -0.12 22.62 -46.53
C LEU A 7 -1.27 21.76 -45.97
N THR A 8 -2.15 21.21 -46.82
CA THR A 8 -3.25 20.36 -46.37
C THR A 8 -2.84 18.91 -46.05
N ASP A 9 -1.74 18.41 -46.60
CA ASP A 9 -1.25 17.03 -46.43
C ASP A 9 -0.41 16.83 -45.16
N VAL A 10 0.13 17.91 -44.58
CA VAL A 10 1.02 17.83 -43.40
C VAL A 10 0.24 17.61 -42.09
N ARG A 11 -1.09 17.80 -42.10
CA ARG A 11 -1.92 17.72 -40.88
C ARG A 11 -2.33 16.30 -40.48
N ASP A 12 -2.07 15.29 -41.31
CA ASP A 12 -2.54 13.92 -41.06
C ASP A 12 -1.42 12.90 -40.71
N THR A 13 -0.16 13.32 -40.67
CA THR A 13 0.99 12.42 -40.45
C THR A 13 1.49 12.33 -39.00
N THR A 14 0.82 12.99 -38.04
CA THR A 14 1.28 13.04 -36.63
C THR A 14 0.36 12.41 -35.60
N ARG A 15 -0.77 11.80 -35.99
CA ARG A 15 -1.53 10.90 -35.11
C ARG A 15 -1.14 9.45 -35.34
N THR A 16 0.15 9.17 -35.20
CA THR A 16 0.56 7.85 -34.71
C THR A 16 0.04 7.78 -33.28
N GLU A 17 -1.09 7.12 -33.08
CA GLU A 17 -1.52 6.62 -31.78
C GLU A 17 -0.42 5.67 -31.30
N ALA A 18 0.59 6.24 -30.63
CA ALA A 18 1.59 5.47 -29.93
C ALA A 18 0.81 4.61 -28.91
N PRO A 19 1.02 3.29 -28.87
CA PRO A 19 0.35 2.47 -27.88
C PRO A 19 0.77 2.98 -26.50
N GLU A 20 -0.20 3.54 -25.76
CA GLU A 20 -0.12 4.01 -24.37
C GLU A 20 0.08 2.82 -23.40
N ASN A 21 0.94 1.87 -23.76
CA ASN A 21 1.18 0.63 -23.05
C ASN A 21 2.61 0.14 -23.27
N LEU A 22 3.58 1.05 -23.12
CA LEU A 22 5.02 0.77 -23.21
C LEU A 22 5.74 0.80 -21.86
N ALA A 23 5.03 0.43 -20.78
CA ALA A 23 5.66 0.01 -19.55
C ALA A 23 5.31 -1.45 -19.26
N PRO A 24 6.27 -2.39 -19.30
CA PRO A 24 6.09 -3.68 -18.66
C PRO A 24 6.00 -3.43 -17.15
N HIS A 25 4.79 -3.17 -16.63
CA HIS A 25 4.52 -3.26 -15.20
C HIS A 25 4.95 -4.66 -14.77
N ALA A 26 6.02 -4.77 -14.00
CA ALA A 26 6.51 -6.03 -13.49
C ALA A 26 5.40 -6.68 -12.66
N ARG A 27 4.65 -7.61 -13.25
CA ARG A 27 3.45 -8.18 -12.65
C ARG A 27 3.85 -9.21 -11.60
N VAL A 28 4.24 -8.73 -10.42
CA VAL A 28 3.95 -9.51 -9.21
C VAL A 28 2.42 -9.51 -9.11
N PRO A 29 1.74 -10.67 -9.15
CA PRO A 29 0.28 -10.70 -9.12
C PRO A 29 -0.22 -10.21 -7.76
N VAL A 30 -0.53 -8.92 -7.65
CA VAL A 30 -1.10 -8.26 -6.46
C VAL A 30 -2.62 -8.44 -6.36
N LYS A 31 -3.19 -9.41 -7.08
CA LYS A 31 -4.63 -9.65 -7.15
C LYS A 31 -5.24 -9.94 -5.78
N ILE A 32 -4.47 -10.56 -4.88
CA ILE A 32 -4.92 -10.91 -3.54
C ILE A 32 -5.03 -9.63 -2.70
N GLU A 33 -4.04 -8.76 -2.77
CA GLU A 33 -3.97 -7.50 -2.04
C GLU A 33 -5.01 -6.50 -2.55
N GLU A 34 -5.20 -6.44 -3.87
CA GLU A 34 -6.29 -5.66 -4.48
C GLU A 34 -7.66 -6.15 -4.00
N ALA A 35 -7.88 -7.47 -3.99
CA ALA A 35 -9.14 -8.04 -3.51
C ALA A 35 -9.36 -7.82 -2.01
N LEU A 36 -8.32 -8.03 -1.19
CA LEU A 36 -8.37 -7.79 0.25
C LEU A 36 -8.58 -6.31 0.58
N GLY A 37 -7.89 -5.41 -0.13
CA GLY A 37 -8.03 -3.96 0.02
C GLY A 37 -9.41 -3.46 -0.42
N ALA A 38 -9.92 -3.95 -1.56
CA ALA A 38 -11.27 -3.64 -2.02
C ALA A 38 -12.35 -4.16 -1.05
N ALA A 39 -12.19 -5.38 -0.53
CA ALA A 39 -13.10 -5.94 0.46
C ALA A 39 -13.08 -5.14 1.77
N ALA A 40 -11.90 -4.78 2.27
CA ALA A 40 -11.76 -3.95 3.47
C ALA A 40 -12.39 -2.57 3.28
N MET A 41 -12.15 -1.91 2.14
CA MET A 41 -12.75 -0.62 1.82
C MET A 41 -14.27 -0.71 1.74
N ALA A 42 -14.80 -1.73 1.06
CA ALA A 42 -16.25 -1.95 0.97
C ALA A 42 -16.88 -2.17 2.36
N LEU A 43 -16.22 -2.93 3.23
CA LEU A 43 -16.66 -3.16 4.61
C LEU A 43 -16.66 -1.88 5.44
N ILE A 44 -15.61 -1.05 5.36
CA ILE A 44 -15.55 0.24 6.06
C ILE A 44 -16.72 1.13 5.62
N VAL A 45 -16.97 1.21 4.31
CA VAL A 45 -18.07 2.01 3.75
C VAL A 45 -19.42 1.47 4.22
N ALA A 46 -19.62 0.15 4.17
CA ALA A 46 -20.88 -0.48 4.60
C ALA A 46 -21.17 -0.26 6.08
N ILE A 47 -20.16 -0.46 6.94
CA ILE A 47 -20.28 -0.28 8.40
C ILE A 47 -20.51 1.20 8.73
N SER A 48 -19.74 2.11 8.12
CA SER A 48 -19.89 3.55 8.33
C SER A 48 -21.25 4.06 7.87
N PHE A 49 -21.70 3.64 6.68
CA PHE A 49 -23.02 4.00 6.16
C PHE A 49 -24.13 3.43 7.02
N GLY A 50 -24.03 2.16 7.43
CA GLY A 50 -24.97 1.54 8.37
C GLY A 50 -25.07 2.31 9.68
N ASN A 51 -23.93 2.70 10.27
CA ASN A 51 -23.90 3.49 11.49
C ASN A 51 -24.55 4.87 11.29
N VAL A 52 -24.33 5.52 10.15
CA VAL A 52 -24.98 6.80 9.80
C VAL A 52 -26.50 6.62 9.72
N VAL A 53 -26.99 5.61 9.00
CA VAL A 53 -28.42 5.34 8.87
C VAL A 53 -29.07 5.07 10.23
N VAL A 54 -28.47 4.20 11.05
CA VAL A 54 -28.97 3.91 12.40
C VAL A 54 -28.98 5.19 13.23
N ARG A 55 -27.88 5.94 13.25
CA ARG A 55 -27.77 7.19 13.99
C ARG A 55 -28.86 8.20 13.63
N TYR A 56 -29.18 8.35 12.35
CA TYR A 56 -30.24 9.28 11.94
C TYR A 56 -31.66 8.76 12.23
N LEU A 57 -31.88 7.45 12.21
CA LEU A 57 -33.19 6.86 12.46
C LEU A 57 -33.50 6.64 13.95
N THR A 58 -32.49 6.34 14.76
CA THR A 58 -32.66 5.95 16.17
C THR A 58 -31.94 6.88 17.17
N ASN A 59 -31.18 7.86 16.71
CA ASN A 59 -30.30 8.72 17.54
C ASN A 59 -29.28 7.93 18.39
N VAL A 60 -29.06 6.65 18.11
CA VAL A 60 -28.07 5.80 18.78
C VAL A 60 -26.96 5.45 17.78
N SER A 61 -25.71 5.47 18.23
CA SER A 61 -24.56 5.01 17.45
C SER A 61 -23.95 3.79 18.12
N PHE A 62 -23.45 2.83 17.33
CA PHE A 62 -22.88 1.62 17.87
C PHE A 62 -21.37 1.73 18.03
N ALA A 63 -20.86 1.60 19.26
CA ALA A 63 -19.41 1.66 19.53
C ALA A 63 -18.61 0.61 18.74
N PHE A 64 -19.21 -0.55 18.44
CA PHE A 64 -18.56 -1.57 17.60
C PHE A 64 -18.19 -1.05 16.22
N THR A 65 -19.05 -0.22 15.61
CA THR A 65 -18.84 0.24 14.23
C THR A 65 -17.58 1.09 14.09
N GLU A 66 -17.23 1.83 15.15
CA GLU A 66 -16.01 2.64 15.21
C GLU A 66 -14.77 1.74 15.33
N GLU A 67 -14.78 0.79 16.27
CA GLU A 67 -13.66 -0.14 16.47
C GLU A 67 -13.35 -0.96 15.20
N PHE A 68 -14.38 -1.54 14.57
CA PHE A 68 -14.21 -2.32 13.35
C PHE A 68 -13.73 -1.46 12.18
N SER A 69 -14.19 -0.21 12.07
CA SER A 69 -13.75 0.68 10.99
C SER A 69 -12.28 1.06 11.14
N VAL A 70 -11.81 1.34 12.36
CA VAL A 70 -10.40 1.61 12.63
C VAL A 70 -9.54 0.37 12.35
N PHE A 71 -9.98 -0.80 12.81
CA PHE A 71 -9.30 -2.06 12.52
C PHE A 71 -9.17 -2.33 11.01
N LEU A 72 -10.27 -2.21 10.26
CA LEU A 72 -10.27 -2.41 8.82
C LEU A 72 -9.42 -1.37 8.09
N LEU A 73 -9.37 -0.13 8.57
CA LEU A 73 -8.53 0.92 8.02
C LEU A 73 -7.04 0.59 8.18
N VAL A 74 -6.64 0.12 9.37
CA VAL A 74 -5.27 -0.36 9.63
C VAL A 74 -4.96 -1.53 8.70
N PHE A 75 -5.83 -2.55 8.66
CA PHE A 75 -5.68 -3.71 7.78
C PHE A 75 -5.50 -3.30 6.31
N MET A 76 -6.39 -2.44 5.80
CA MET A 76 -6.33 -1.91 4.43
C MET A 76 -5.03 -1.16 4.16
N THR A 77 -4.55 -0.35 5.12
CA THR A 77 -3.29 0.40 4.99
C THR A 77 -2.10 -0.54 4.82
N PHE A 78 -2.03 -1.62 5.61
CA PHE A 78 -0.94 -2.60 5.50
C PHE A 78 -1.04 -3.44 4.23
N VAL A 79 -2.25 -3.85 3.82
CA VAL A 79 -2.47 -4.54 2.54
C VAL A 79 -2.06 -3.65 1.37
N GLY A 80 -2.46 -2.38 1.38
CA GLY A 80 -2.08 -1.38 0.37
C GLY A 80 -0.58 -1.12 0.35
N ALA A 81 0.07 -1.02 1.52
CA ALA A 81 1.52 -0.90 1.61
C ALA A 81 2.21 -2.13 1.00
N SER A 82 1.74 -3.34 1.30
CA SER A 82 2.25 -4.58 0.73
C SER A 82 2.15 -4.64 -0.79
N ALA A 83 1.03 -4.16 -1.35
CA ALA A 83 0.85 -4.02 -2.80
C ALA A 83 1.80 -2.99 -3.40
N ALA A 84 1.92 -1.80 -2.80
CA ALA A 84 2.82 -0.74 -3.24
C ALA A 84 4.31 -1.16 -3.21
N PHE A 85 4.71 -1.98 -2.25
CA PHE A 85 6.05 -2.57 -2.21
C PHE A 85 6.28 -3.59 -3.32
N ALA A 86 5.26 -4.36 -3.70
CA ALA A 86 5.32 -5.32 -4.79
C ALA A 86 5.39 -4.63 -6.17
N THR A 87 4.68 -3.51 -6.35
CA THR A 87 4.69 -2.71 -7.59
C THR A 87 5.89 -1.76 -7.70
N ASN A 88 6.82 -1.77 -6.71
CA ASN A 88 7.98 -0.88 -6.67
C ASN A 88 7.62 0.62 -6.57
N GLU A 89 6.38 0.94 -6.19
CA GLU A 89 5.80 2.30 -6.09
C GLU A 89 6.19 3.06 -4.82
N HIS A 90 7.20 2.60 -4.07
CA HIS A 90 7.89 3.51 -3.16
C HIS A 90 8.37 4.69 -3.99
N ILE A 91 7.68 5.83 -3.84
CA ILE A 91 7.69 6.97 -4.75
C ILE A 91 9.15 7.32 -5.06
N ARG A 92 9.63 6.81 -6.20
CA ARG A 92 10.94 7.16 -6.72
C ARG A 92 10.69 8.39 -7.53
N ILE A 93 11.14 9.53 -7.03
CA ILE A 93 11.21 10.73 -7.84
C ILE A 93 12.33 10.48 -8.86
N THR A 94 11.96 9.85 -9.97
CA THR A 94 12.89 9.45 -11.04
C THR A 94 13.69 10.63 -11.54
N PHE A 95 13.08 11.83 -11.56
CA PHE A 95 13.73 13.08 -11.90
C PHE A 95 15.02 13.37 -11.10
N PHE A 96 15.03 13.18 -9.77
CA PHE A 96 16.24 13.40 -8.97
C PHE A 96 17.25 12.26 -9.12
N LEU A 97 16.76 11.03 -9.33
CA LEU A 97 17.63 9.85 -9.52
C LEU A 97 18.34 9.86 -10.88
N GLU A 98 17.72 10.45 -11.91
CA GLU A 98 18.30 10.61 -13.25
C GLU A 98 19.37 11.71 -13.29
N LEU A 99 19.25 12.72 -12.42
CA LEU A 99 20.26 13.78 -12.25
C LEU A 99 21.46 13.32 -11.40
N MET A 100 21.33 12.17 -10.72
CA MET A 100 22.33 11.61 -9.82
C MET A 100 23.27 10.62 -10.52
N GLY A 101 24.56 10.65 -10.17
CA GLY A 101 25.54 9.68 -10.66
C GLY A 101 25.26 8.24 -10.19
N PRO A 102 25.88 7.22 -10.83
CA PRO A 102 25.60 5.81 -10.56
C PRO A 102 25.86 5.41 -9.10
N ARG A 103 26.83 6.05 -8.42
CA ARG A 103 27.15 5.79 -7.01
C ARG A 103 26.11 6.37 -6.04
N THR A 104 25.63 7.58 -6.29
CA THR A 104 24.64 8.23 -5.42
C THR A 104 23.25 7.60 -5.56
N ARG A 105 22.91 7.13 -6.76
CA ARG A 105 21.70 6.32 -6.98
C ARG A 105 21.72 5.03 -6.17
N LEU A 106 22.84 4.30 -6.18
CA LEU A 106 22.98 3.06 -5.43
C LEU A 106 22.90 3.29 -3.90
N LEU A 107 23.52 4.37 -3.41
CA LEU A 107 23.39 4.80 -2.01
C LEU A 107 21.95 5.17 -1.65
N ALA A 108 21.22 5.89 -2.50
CA ALA A 108 19.83 6.25 -2.28
C ALA A 108 18.92 5.00 -2.23
N GLU A 109 19.08 4.07 -3.17
CA GLU A 109 18.33 2.81 -3.18
C GLU A 109 18.62 1.96 -1.94
N ALA A 110 19.89 1.86 -1.53
CA ALA A 110 20.27 1.17 -0.30
C ALA A 110 19.71 1.84 0.95
N ALA A 111 19.75 3.18 1.03
CA ALA A 111 19.21 3.94 2.14
C ALA A 111 17.68 3.77 2.26
N THR A 112 16.94 3.82 1.14
CA THR A 112 15.50 3.54 1.13
C THR A 112 15.21 2.13 1.62
N LEU A 113 15.94 1.13 1.12
CA LEU A 113 15.74 -0.26 1.52
C LEU A 113 16.04 -0.48 3.01
N LEU A 114 17.11 0.12 3.52
CA LEU A 114 17.44 0.10 4.96
C LEU A 114 16.37 0.80 5.80
N ALA A 115 15.93 2.00 5.40
CA ALA A 115 14.91 2.77 6.11
C ALA A 115 13.58 2.01 6.16
N THR A 116 13.11 1.45 5.04
CA THR A 116 11.92 0.62 4.98
C THR A 116 12.06 -0.61 5.88
N THR A 117 13.18 -1.34 5.79
CA THR A 117 13.42 -2.55 6.60
C THR A 117 13.41 -2.20 8.08
N ALA A 118 14.09 -1.12 8.48
CA ALA A 118 14.12 -0.66 9.86
C ALA A 118 12.72 -0.26 10.36
N MET A 119 11.95 0.49 9.56
CA MET A 119 10.60 0.90 9.90
C MET A 119 9.69 -0.31 10.18
N PHE A 120 9.64 -1.29 9.26
CA PHE A 120 8.79 -2.47 9.47
C PHE A 120 9.32 -3.38 10.58
N ALA A 121 10.63 -3.47 10.78
CA ALA A 121 11.20 -4.20 11.92
C ALA A 121 10.77 -3.58 13.26
N LEU A 122 10.77 -2.24 13.37
CA LEU A 122 10.29 -1.54 14.54
C LEU A 122 8.78 -1.76 14.75
N ILE A 123 7.97 -1.72 13.69
CA ILE A 123 6.52 -1.99 13.80
C ILE A 123 6.28 -3.44 14.24
N VAL A 124 7.03 -4.41 13.73
CA VAL A 124 6.93 -5.81 14.20
C VAL A 124 7.29 -5.90 15.68
N TYR A 125 8.40 -5.28 16.11
CA TYR A 125 8.86 -5.33 17.48
C TYR A 125 7.87 -4.67 18.46
N TYR A 126 7.55 -3.40 18.23
CA TYR A 126 6.63 -2.66 19.11
C TYR A 126 5.19 -3.16 18.99
N GLY A 127 4.75 -3.54 17.79
CA GLY A 127 3.43 -4.14 17.59
C GLY A 127 3.28 -5.47 18.33
N ALA A 128 4.30 -6.32 18.32
CA ALA A 128 4.30 -7.56 19.10
C ALA A 128 4.34 -7.28 20.60
N GLN A 129 5.10 -6.27 21.04
CA GLN A 129 5.15 -5.87 22.45
C GLN A 129 3.76 -5.39 22.92
N VAL A 130 3.12 -4.50 22.17
CA VAL A 130 1.75 -4.01 22.48
C VAL A 130 0.76 -5.17 22.51
N THR A 131 0.80 -6.06 21.52
CA THR A 131 -0.09 -7.24 21.49
C THR A 131 0.13 -8.15 22.70
N TRP A 132 1.39 -8.31 23.13
CA TRP A 132 1.74 -9.11 24.29
C TRP A 132 1.26 -8.48 25.59
N ASP A 133 1.44 -7.17 25.74
CA ASP A 133 0.99 -6.41 26.90
C ASP A 133 -0.54 -6.49 27.02
N GLU A 134 -1.27 -6.29 25.92
CA GLU A 134 -2.74 -6.42 25.88
C GLU A 134 -3.23 -7.83 26.24
N TRP A 135 -2.53 -8.88 25.79
CA TRP A 135 -2.84 -10.25 26.14
C TRP A 135 -2.56 -10.53 27.64
N TYR A 136 -1.43 -10.05 28.15
CA TYR A 136 -0.99 -10.31 29.53
C TYR A 136 -1.86 -9.58 30.56
N TRP A 137 -2.25 -8.34 30.27
CA TRP A 137 -3.09 -7.52 31.15
C TRP A 137 -4.59 -7.71 30.92
N GLU A 138 -4.98 -8.65 30.04
CA GLU A 138 -6.37 -8.92 29.64
C GLU A 138 -7.11 -7.63 29.27
N GLU A 139 -6.43 -6.74 28.55
CA GLU A 139 -7.00 -5.45 28.14
C GLU A 139 -8.19 -5.68 27.21
N THR A 140 -9.25 -4.94 27.44
CA THR A 140 -10.50 -5.04 26.70
C THR A 140 -10.77 -3.79 25.88
N SER A 141 -11.42 -3.96 24.74
CA SER A 141 -11.72 -2.87 23.81
C SER A 141 -12.74 -1.90 24.44
N PRO A 142 -12.56 -0.58 24.29
CA PRO A 142 -13.39 0.42 24.97
C PRO A 142 -14.89 0.34 24.62
N GLY A 143 -15.23 -0.15 23.43
CA GLY A 143 -16.58 -0.18 22.89
C GLY A 143 -17.32 -1.48 23.16
N LEU A 144 -16.68 -2.63 22.94
CA LEU A 144 -17.32 -3.95 23.04
C LEU A 144 -16.87 -4.77 24.25
N GLY A 145 -15.77 -4.39 24.89
CA GLY A 145 -15.15 -5.19 25.94
C GLY A 145 -14.50 -6.48 25.42
N TYR A 146 -14.24 -6.59 24.12
CA TYR A 146 -13.53 -7.76 23.57
C TYR A 146 -12.04 -7.68 23.87
N PRO A 147 -11.34 -8.82 23.98
CA PRO A 147 -9.90 -8.81 24.18
C PRO A 147 -9.19 -8.00 23.07
N ALA A 148 -8.48 -6.94 23.46
CA ALA A 148 -7.92 -5.94 22.54
C ALA A 148 -6.90 -6.54 21.56
N TRP A 149 -6.15 -7.55 22.03
CA TRP A 149 -5.11 -8.24 21.27
C TRP A 149 -5.61 -8.85 19.95
N ILE A 150 -6.91 -9.17 19.84
CA ILE A 150 -7.50 -9.73 18.61
C ILE A 150 -7.40 -8.73 17.45
N TYR A 151 -7.52 -7.43 17.75
CA TYR A 151 -7.42 -6.38 16.74
C TYR A 151 -5.97 -6.00 16.47
N THR A 152 -5.13 -5.95 17.50
CA THR A 152 -3.75 -5.47 17.38
C THR A 152 -2.78 -6.53 16.87
N VAL A 153 -3.05 -7.83 17.03
CA VAL A 153 -2.17 -8.90 16.53
C VAL A 153 -1.97 -8.88 15.01
N TRP A 154 -2.91 -8.32 14.26
CA TRP A 154 -2.79 -8.15 12.82
C TRP A 154 -1.70 -7.14 12.42
N LEU A 155 -1.40 -6.19 13.30
CA LEU A 155 -0.42 -5.14 13.09
C LEU A 155 1.01 -5.71 12.95
N PRO A 156 1.56 -6.50 13.90
CA PRO A 156 2.85 -7.16 13.72
C PRO A 156 2.80 -8.27 12.67
N LEU A 157 1.69 -8.99 12.50
CA LEU A 157 1.56 -10.06 11.49
C LEU A 157 1.69 -9.53 10.06
N LEU A 158 0.94 -8.48 9.71
CA LEU A 158 0.99 -7.90 8.36
C LEU A 158 2.33 -7.19 8.11
N SER A 159 2.88 -6.55 9.15
CA SER A 159 4.22 -5.93 9.08
C SER A 159 5.31 -6.96 8.81
N LEU A 160 5.22 -8.14 9.44
CA LEU A 160 6.15 -9.24 9.21
C LEU A 160 6.05 -9.76 7.77
N ALA A 161 4.84 -9.87 7.23
CA ALA A 161 4.63 -10.26 5.83
C ALA A 161 5.28 -9.26 4.84
N ILE A 162 5.16 -7.95 5.10
CA ILE A 162 5.81 -6.91 4.30
C ILE A 162 7.33 -6.97 4.45
N LEU A 163 7.83 -7.14 5.68
CA LEU A 163 9.26 -7.27 5.96
C LEU A 163 9.88 -8.44 5.19
N GLY A 164 9.19 -9.58 5.14
CA GLY A 164 9.59 -10.74 4.33
C GLY A 164 9.73 -10.41 2.83
N ARG A 165 8.82 -9.60 2.27
CA ARG A 165 8.90 -9.13 0.87
C ARG A 165 10.06 -8.18 0.64
N VAL A 166 10.28 -7.24 1.56
CA VAL A 166 11.38 -6.27 1.48
C VAL A 166 12.72 -6.99 1.54
N ILE A 167 12.88 -7.97 2.44
CA ILE A 167 14.07 -8.83 2.52
C ILE A 167 14.23 -9.67 1.24
N GLY A 168 13.15 -10.27 0.74
CA GLY A 168 13.18 -11.03 -0.52
C GLY A 168 13.67 -10.17 -1.70
N ARG A 169 13.23 -8.91 -1.76
CA ARG A 169 13.71 -7.94 -2.75
C ARG A 169 15.18 -7.56 -2.52
N ALA A 170 15.60 -7.33 -1.28
CA ALA A 170 17.00 -7.06 -0.95
C ALA A 170 17.90 -8.20 -1.44
N ILE A 171 17.53 -9.45 -1.12
CA ILE A 171 18.25 -10.65 -1.56
C ILE A 171 18.27 -10.75 -3.08
N ALA A 172 17.17 -10.45 -3.77
CA ALA A 172 17.12 -10.46 -5.24
C ALA A 172 18.06 -9.43 -5.88
N VAL A 173 18.19 -8.23 -5.28
CA VAL A 173 19.15 -7.21 -5.70
C VAL A 173 20.58 -7.70 -5.47
N PHE A 174 20.88 -8.27 -4.30
CA PHE A 174 22.21 -8.82 -3.98
C PHE A 174 22.58 -10.06 -4.81
N ARG A 175 21.62 -10.89 -5.24
CA ARG A 175 21.84 -12.11 -6.04
C ARG A 175 22.01 -11.87 -7.54
N GLY A 176 21.99 -10.63 -8.01
CA GLY A 176 22.48 -10.29 -9.35
C GLY A 176 21.48 -10.47 -10.50
N ARG A 177 20.57 -9.51 -10.66
CA ARG A 177 20.20 -9.02 -12.00
C ARG A 177 20.75 -7.61 -12.21
N VAL A 178 22.07 -7.51 -12.12
CA VAL A 178 22.82 -6.50 -12.86
C VAL A 178 23.09 -7.12 -14.24
N ARG A 179 22.11 -6.97 -15.14
CA ARG A 179 22.29 -6.93 -16.59
C ARG A 179 21.19 -6.03 -17.16
#